data_AF-A0A1D1XCK4-F1
#
_entry.id   AF-A0A1D1XCK4-F1
#
_cell.length_a   1.000
_cell.length_b   1.000
_cell.length_c   1.000
_cell.angle_alpha   90.00
_cell.angle_beta   90.00
_cell.angle_gamma   90.00
#
_symmetry.space_group_name_H-M   'P 1'
#
loop_
_entity.id
_entity.type
_entity.pdbx_description
1 polymer ?
#
loop_
_entity_poly.entity_id
_entity_poly.type
_entity_poly.pdbx_seq_one_letter_code
_entity_poly.pdbx_strand_id
1 'polypeptide(L)'
;PHVHTRTNKEEARLVRRATAMAFAAPSVLSSNTSGLAATAVVAPMASLFSPPSKVSSQGLAAPGGFHGLRRSSFIRPLRSARTASAPSKLARRSFSVNASQLPLVGNPAPDFEAEAVFDQEFIKVKLSDYIGKKYVILFFYPLDFTFVCPTEITAFSDRYAEFEKLNTEVLGVSIDSVFSHLSWIQTDRKSGGLGDLKYPLISDITKSIAQSYGALIPSQGIALRGLFIIDKEGVIQHSTINNLAIGRSVDETLRTLQALQYVQENPDEVCPAGWKPGDKSMKPDPKLSKEYFAAI
;
A
#
# COMPACT_ATOMS: atom_id res chain seq x y z
N PRO A 1 65.86 -42.87 -19.12
CA PRO A 1 66.15 -41.46 -19.45
C PRO A 1 65.18 -40.94 -20.54
N HIS A 2 64.24 -40.09 -20.09
CA HIS A 2 63.28 -39.24 -20.84
C HIS A 2 62.19 -39.95 -21.70
N VAL A 3 60.89 -40.03 -21.34
CA VAL A 3 59.87 -39.04 -20.88
C VAL A 3 59.59 -38.00 -21.98
N HIS A 4 58.61 -38.25 -22.87
CA HIS A 4 57.16 -37.93 -22.83
C HIS A 4 56.80 -36.60 -23.49
N THR A 5 55.88 -36.64 -24.46
CA THR A 5 54.72 -35.73 -24.52
C THR A 5 53.56 -36.32 -25.34
N ARG A 6 52.37 -36.33 -24.70
CA ARG A 6 51.02 -36.08 -25.24
C ARG A 6 50.23 -37.18 -25.98
N THR A 7 49.58 -38.01 -25.16
CA THR A 7 48.11 -38.20 -25.01
C THR A 7 47.18 -38.14 -26.25
N ASN A 8 46.66 -39.33 -26.58
CA ASN A 8 45.42 -39.70 -27.30
C ASN A 8 44.25 -38.70 -27.10
N LYS A 9 43.41 -38.31 -28.07
CA LYS A 9 42.77 -39.01 -29.22
C LYS A 9 41.87 -40.20 -28.85
N GLU A 10 41.07 -40.06 -27.80
CA GLU A 10 40.05 -41.06 -27.44
C GLU A 10 38.73 -40.49 -26.89
N GLU A 11 38.18 -39.44 -27.52
CA GLU A 11 36.82 -38.95 -27.22
C GLU A 11 36.04 -38.52 -28.48
N ALA A 12 36.08 -39.34 -29.53
CA ALA A 12 35.34 -39.04 -30.76
C ALA A 12 34.76 -40.30 -31.43
N ARG A 13 34.14 -41.19 -30.65
CA ARG A 13 33.44 -42.35 -31.22
C ARG A 13 32.33 -42.92 -30.32
N LEU A 14 31.39 -42.08 -29.89
CA LEU A 14 30.13 -42.58 -29.32
C LEU A 14 28.93 -41.67 -29.63
N VAL A 15 28.83 -41.21 -30.89
CA VAL A 15 27.63 -40.55 -31.42
C VAL A 15 27.37 -41.13 -32.80
N ARG A 16 26.67 -42.27 -32.86
CA ARG A 16 25.97 -42.83 -34.04
C ARG A 16 25.43 -44.22 -33.70
N ARG A 17 24.22 -44.28 -33.14
CA ARG A 17 23.20 -45.35 -33.32
C ARG A 17 22.08 -45.17 -32.30
N ALA A 18 21.02 -44.45 -32.68
CA ALA A 18 19.66 -44.68 -32.19
C ALA A 18 18.70 -43.76 -32.95
N THR A 19 18.26 -44.18 -34.14
CA THR A 19 17.05 -43.64 -34.75
C THR A 19 16.38 -44.75 -35.55
N ALA A 20 15.10 -44.95 -35.27
CA ALA A 20 14.01 -45.24 -36.20
C ALA A 20 13.10 -46.43 -35.81
N MET A 21 11.80 -46.08 -35.80
CA MET A 21 10.57 -46.84 -35.99
C MET A 21 9.80 -47.27 -34.72
N ALA A 22 8.46 -47.16 -34.65
CA ALA A 22 7.43 -46.40 -35.36
C ALA A 22 6.08 -46.74 -34.66
N PHE A 23 5.16 -45.75 -34.60
CA PHE A 23 3.69 -45.83 -34.67
C PHE A 23 2.90 -46.97 -33.97
N ALA A 24 1.96 -46.59 -33.09
CA ALA A 24 0.50 -46.80 -33.27
C ALA A 24 -0.34 -46.38 -32.03
N ALA A 25 -1.29 -45.47 -32.23
CA ALA A 25 -2.60 -45.39 -31.57
C ALA A 25 -3.64 -45.72 -32.66
N PRO A 26 -4.91 -46.14 -32.42
CA PRO A 26 -5.88 -45.48 -31.52
C PRO A 26 -6.94 -46.41 -30.86
N SER A 27 -7.79 -45.87 -29.97
CA SER A 27 -9.28 -45.87 -30.08
C SER A 27 -10.04 -45.75 -28.75
N VAL A 28 -10.83 -44.68 -28.67
CA VAL A 28 -12.16 -44.46 -28.07
C VAL A 28 -12.84 -45.64 -27.34
N LEU A 29 -13.28 -45.40 -26.10
CA LEU A 29 -14.53 -45.97 -25.58
C LEU A 29 -15.25 -44.99 -24.63
N SER A 30 -16.51 -44.78 -24.95
CA SER A 30 -17.54 -44.06 -24.20
C SER A 30 -18.09 -44.93 -23.08
N SER A 31 -18.40 -44.33 -21.93
CA SER A 31 -19.45 -44.82 -21.04
C SER A 31 -20.06 -43.68 -20.23
N ASN A 32 -21.29 -43.35 -20.56
CA ASN A 32 -22.25 -42.61 -19.74
C ASN A 32 -22.67 -43.45 -18.53
N THR A 33 -22.72 -42.86 -17.34
CA THR A 33 -23.72 -43.19 -16.30
C THR A 33 -23.97 -41.97 -15.39
N SER A 34 -25.11 -41.31 -15.63
CA SER A 34 -26.15 -40.92 -14.68
C SER A 34 -25.84 -40.74 -13.18
N GLY A 35 -26.30 -39.61 -12.62
CA GLY A 35 -27.01 -39.65 -11.34
C GLY A 35 -26.82 -38.46 -10.39
N LEU A 36 -27.90 -37.68 -10.23
CA LEU A 36 -28.32 -36.93 -9.04
C LEU A 36 -27.67 -35.55 -8.77
N ALA A 37 -28.27 -34.54 -9.41
CA ALA A 37 -28.30 -33.16 -8.90
C ALA A 37 -29.42 -33.04 -7.86
N ALA A 38 -29.08 -32.69 -6.62
CA ALA A 38 -30.04 -32.30 -5.59
C ALA A 38 -30.06 -30.78 -5.45
N THR A 39 -31.13 -30.18 -5.97
CA THR A 39 -31.57 -28.82 -5.69
C THR A 39 -32.01 -28.69 -4.23
N ALA A 40 -31.39 -27.79 -3.47
CA ALA A 40 -31.93 -27.29 -2.21
C ALA A 40 -32.05 -25.78 -2.28
N VAL A 41 -33.31 -25.35 -2.45
CA VAL A 41 -33.80 -23.99 -2.34
C VAL A 41 -33.80 -23.60 -0.86
N VAL A 42 -33.19 -22.48 -0.49
CA VAL A 42 -33.38 -21.86 0.83
C VAL A 42 -33.89 -20.44 0.59
N ALA A 43 -35.17 -20.23 0.92
CA ALA A 43 -35.83 -18.93 0.96
C ALA A 43 -35.79 -18.37 2.40
N PRO A 44 -35.93 -17.04 2.59
CA PRO A 44 -35.63 -16.36 3.84
C PRO A 44 -36.85 -16.26 4.77
N MET A 45 -36.65 -16.35 6.09
CA MET A 45 -37.62 -15.88 7.08
C MET A 45 -37.09 -14.61 7.77
N ALA A 46 -37.71 -13.48 7.44
CA ALA A 46 -37.66 -12.26 8.22
C ALA A 46 -39.11 -11.83 8.47
N SER A 47 -39.53 -11.84 9.73
CA SER A 47 -40.76 -11.20 10.20
C SER A 47 -40.37 -10.26 11.34
N LEU A 48 -40.45 -8.95 11.10
CA LEU A 48 -41.45 -8.03 11.64
C LEU A 48 -41.42 -7.97 13.17
N PHE A 49 -41.04 -6.82 13.73
CA PHE A 49 -41.78 -6.10 14.78
C PHE A 49 -41.02 -4.83 15.23
N SER A 50 -41.75 -3.72 15.29
CA SER A 50 -41.44 -2.46 15.99
C SER A 50 -42.79 -1.73 16.20
N PRO A 51 -42.88 -0.68 17.04
CA PRO A 51 -42.64 -0.55 18.49
C PRO A 51 -44.01 -0.20 19.20
N PRO A 52 -44.16 0.37 20.43
CA PRO A 52 -43.73 1.75 20.79
C PRO A 52 -43.45 2.10 22.29
N SER A 53 -42.82 3.28 22.47
CA SER A 53 -43.01 4.33 23.50
C SER A 53 -42.88 4.07 25.02
N LYS A 54 -42.14 4.97 25.71
CA LYS A 54 -42.68 5.77 26.85
C LYS A 54 -41.79 6.96 27.23
N VAL A 55 -42.48 8.09 27.44
CA VAL A 55 -42.04 9.38 28.01
C VAL A 55 -42.52 9.46 29.47
N SER A 56 -41.73 10.07 30.36
CA SER A 56 -42.10 10.81 31.59
C SER A 56 -40.79 10.98 32.41
N SER A 57 -40.42 12.11 33.03
CA SER A 57 -41.19 12.82 34.06
C SER A 57 -40.61 14.21 34.40
N GLN A 58 -41.55 15.14 34.73
CA GLN A 58 -41.51 16.18 35.80
C GLN A 58 -40.45 17.30 35.73
N GLY A 59 -40.72 18.59 35.98
CA GLY A 59 -41.92 19.31 36.46
C GLY A 59 -41.51 20.56 37.27
N LEU A 60 -42.09 21.71 36.92
CA LEU A 60 -42.42 22.90 37.75
C LEU A 60 -41.30 23.78 38.38
N ALA A 61 -41.24 25.07 37.99
CA ALA A 61 -41.89 26.20 38.70
C ALA A 61 -41.28 27.57 38.35
N ALA A 62 -42.15 28.52 38.00
CA ALA A 62 -41.98 29.98 38.16
C ALA A 62 -43.21 30.45 38.99
N PRO A 63 -43.23 31.63 39.66
CA PRO A 63 -43.45 32.91 38.95
C PRO A 63 -43.00 34.23 39.67
N GLY A 64 -43.17 35.35 38.94
CA GLY A 64 -43.44 36.71 39.47
C GLY A 64 -42.21 37.63 39.66
N GLY A 65 -42.12 38.88 39.20
CA GLY A 65 -43.09 39.82 38.62
C GLY A 65 -43.24 41.08 39.50
N PHE A 66 -42.57 42.20 39.12
CA PHE A 66 -42.92 43.66 39.22
C PHE A 66 -43.48 44.22 40.56
N HIS A 67 -43.31 45.46 41.05
CA HIS A 67 -42.93 46.81 40.58
C HIS A 67 -42.81 47.72 41.85
N GLY A 68 -42.11 48.86 41.84
CA GLY A 68 -42.30 49.88 42.91
C GLY A 68 -41.25 50.99 43.09
N LEU A 69 -41.55 52.17 42.55
CA LEU A 69 -40.81 53.44 42.50
C LEU A 69 -40.44 54.12 43.85
N ARG A 70 -39.35 54.93 43.87
CA ARG A 70 -39.37 56.32 44.41
C ARG A 70 -38.18 57.18 43.94
N ARG A 71 -38.50 58.44 43.59
CA ARG A 71 -37.65 59.56 43.11
C ARG A 71 -36.70 60.12 44.19
N SER A 72 -35.55 60.67 43.79
CA SER A 72 -35.28 62.12 43.89
C SER A 72 -33.95 62.51 43.20
N SER A 73 -33.89 63.79 42.86
CA SER A 73 -33.12 64.50 41.85
C SER A 73 -31.80 65.08 42.34
N PHE A 74 -30.74 65.06 41.52
CA PHE A 74 -29.74 66.13 41.47
C PHE A 74 -29.13 66.30 40.06
N ILE A 75 -29.11 67.55 39.60
CA ILE A 75 -28.53 68.04 38.34
C ILE A 75 -27.04 68.32 38.57
N ARG A 76 -26.14 67.90 37.66
CA ARG A 76 -24.85 68.56 37.30
C ARG A 76 -24.13 67.82 36.14
N PRO A 77 -23.14 68.45 35.45
CA PRO A 77 -23.20 68.73 34.01
C PRO A 77 -22.45 67.72 33.12
N LEU A 78 -22.72 67.83 31.81
CA LEU A 78 -22.04 67.13 30.73
C LEU A 78 -20.51 67.23 30.85
N ARG A 79 -19.87 66.06 31.00
CA ARG A 79 -18.45 65.88 30.67
C ARG A 79 -18.39 64.89 29.51
N SER A 80 -17.86 65.35 28.39
CA SER A 80 -17.55 64.54 27.21
C SER A 80 -16.65 63.37 27.63
N ALA A 81 -17.25 62.20 27.83
CA ALA A 81 -16.53 60.96 28.00
C ALA A 81 -16.16 60.45 26.60
N ARG A 82 -14.90 60.64 26.21
CA ARG A 82 -14.30 59.85 25.14
C ARG A 82 -14.48 58.38 25.51
N THR A 83 -15.39 57.70 24.82
CA THR A 83 -15.50 56.25 24.84
C THR A 83 -14.22 55.71 24.23
N ALA A 84 -13.30 55.26 25.08
CA ALA A 84 -12.22 54.39 24.65
C ALA A 84 -12.86 53.07 24.24
N SER A 85 -13.06 52.89 22.93
CA SER A 85 -13.39 51.59 22.36
C SER A 85 -12.23 50.65 22.67
N ALA A 86 -12.43 49.77 23.66
CA ALA A 86 -11.52 48.66 23.88
C ALA A 86 -11.41 47.88 22.56
N PRO A 87 -10.19 47.60 22.05
CA PRO A 87 -10.06 46.77 20.88
C PRO A 87 -10.59 45.40 21.26
N SER A 88 -11.68 44.98 20.63
CA SER A 88 -12.11 43.59 20.66
C SER A 88 -10.92 42.77 20.17
N LYS A 89 -10.32 42.00 21.08
CA LYS A 89 -9.32 41.00 20.72
C LYS A 89 -10.02 40.04 19.77
N LEU A 90 -9.88 40.24 18.46
CA LEU A 90 -10.14 39.18 17.50
C LEU A 90 -9.17 38.07 17.90
N ALA A 91 -9.71 37.05 18.58
CA ALA A 91 -9.01 35.82 18.85
C ALA A 91 -8.64 35.25 17.48
N ARG A 92 -7.39 35.49 17.07
CA ARG A 92 -6.77 34.85 15.92
C ARG A 92 -6.77 33.37 16.24
N ARG A 93 -7.79 32.64 15.77
CA ARG A 93 -7.85 31.19 15.85
C ARG A 93 -6.64 30.67 15.07
N SER A 94 -5.56 30.40 15.77
CA SER A 94 -4.48 29.58 15.25
C SER A 94 -5.05 28.18 15.06
N PHE A 95 -5.34 27.82 13.82
CA PHE A 95 -5.58 26.44 13.48
C PHE A 95 -4.26 25.70 13.66
N SER A 96 -4.13 24.98 14.77
CA SER A 96 -3.07 23.99 14.93
C SER A 96 -3.48 22.77 14.13
N VAL A 97 -2.84 22.55 12.99
CA VAL A 97 -3.00 21.30 12.25
C VAL A 97 -2.23 20.24 13.02
N ASN A 98 -2.92 19.22 13.54
CA ASN A 98 -2.24 18.05 14.08
C ASN A 98 -1.49 17.39 12.91
N ALA A 99 -0.18 17.16 13.06
CA ALA A 99 0.65 16.48 12.05
C ALA A 99 0.11 15.09 11.66
N SER A 100 -0.76 14.50 12.50
CA SER A 100 -1.49 13.26 12.22
C SER A 100 -2.64 13.38 11.19
N GLN A 101 -2.83 14.53 10.54
CA GLN A 101 -3.93 14.76 9.58
C GLN A 101 -3.47 15.04 8.14
N LEU A 102 -2.17 15.01 7.86
CA LEU A 102 -1.70 15.15 6.48
C LEU A 102 -1.90 13.83 5.72
N PRO A 103 -2.32 13.87 4.45
CA PRO A 103 -2.32 12.69 3.61
C PRO A 103 -0.88 12.16 3.46
N LEU A 104 -0.70 10.85 3.43
CA LEU A 104 0.64 10.26 3.26
C LEU A 104 1.23 10.64 1.89
N VAL A 105 0.43 10.52 0.82
CA VAL A 105 0.84 10.91 -0.53
C VAL A 105 1.09 12.42 -0.61
N GLY A 106 2.21 12.80 -1.19
CA GLY A 106 2.71 14.17 -1.31
C GLY A 106 3.51 14.67 -0.11
N ASN A 107 3.72 13.83 0.91
CA ASN A 107 4.50 14.19 2.11
C ASN A 107 5.66 13.21 2.34
N PRO A 108 6.67 13.60 3.14
CA PRO A 108 7.76 12.71 3.52
C PRO A 108 7.23 11.41 4.16
N ALA A 109 7.79 10.29 3.74
CA ALA A 109 7.45 8.99 4.27
C ALA A 109 7.82 8.88 5.76
N PRO A 110 6.96 8.33 6.63
CA PRO A 110 7.33 8.05 8.01
C PRO A 110 8.56 7.16 8.06
N ASP A 111 9.66 7.69 8.62
CA ASP A 111 10.92 6.95 8.76
C ASP A 111 10.78 5.82 9.79
N PHE A 112 11.56 4.77 9.59
CA PHE A 112 11.64 3.64 10.52
C PHE A 112 13.03 3.01 10.46
N GLU A 113 13.40 2.33 11.54
CA GLU A 113 14.52 1.38 11.60
C GLU A 113 13.98 0.07 12.16
N ALA A 114 14.17 -1.03 11.45
CA ALA A 114 13.68 -2.35 11.85
C ALA A 114 14.60 -3.48 11.41
N GLU A 115 14.48 -4.61 12.08
CA GLU A 115 15.14 -5.84 11.67
C GLU A 115 14.43 -6.46 10.46
N ALA A 116 15.21 -7.04 9.57
CA ALA A 116 14.74 -7.70 8.37
C ALA A 116 15.53 -8.97 8.09
N VAL A 117 14.96 -9.84 7.26
CA VAL A 117 15.66 -11.00 6.70
C VAL A 117 16.04 -10.71 5.26
N PHE A 118 17.31 -10.87 4.93
CA PHE A 118 17.82 -10.78 3.55
C PHE A 118 18.98 -11.76 3.38
N ASP A 119 19.04 -12.48 2.26
CA ASP A 119 19.99 -13.57 2.04
C ASP A 119 20.07 -14.58 3.22
N GLN A 120 18.91 -14.84 3.84
CA GLN A 120 18.76 -15.71 5.03
C GLN A 120 19.52 -15.23 6.29
N GLU A 121 19.98 -13.98 6.30
CA GLU A 121 20.62 -13.34 7.46
C GLU A 121 19.72 -12.25 8.06
N PHE A 122 19.93 -11.97 9.34
CA PHE A 122 19.28 -10.85 10.02
C PHE A 122 20.07 -9.57 9.80
N ILE A 123 19.43 -8.59 9.18
CA ILE A 123 19.99 -7.27 8.91
C ILE A 123 19.12 -6.19 9.54
N LYS A 124 19.64 -4.97 9.59
CA LYS A 124 18.87 -3.77 9.91
C LYS A 124 18.59 -2.97 8.66
N VAL A 125 17.36 -2.51 8.51
CA VAL A 125 16.94 -1.64 7.42
C VAL A 125 16.40 -0.35 8.01
N LYS A 126 16.91 0.78 7.53
CA LYS A 126 16.40 2.11 7.83
C LYS A 126 15.91 2.77 6.54
N LEU A 127 14.68 3.27 6.54
CA LEU A 127 14.10 3.84 5.32
C LEU A 127 14.88 5.07 4.83
N SER A 128 15.32 5.94 5.75
CA SER A 128 16.11 7.11 5.40
C SER A 128 17.40 6.80 4.64
N ASP A 129 17.93 5.58 4.72
CA ASP A 129 19.19 5.21 4.08
C ASP A 129 19.08 5.13 2.55
N TYR A 130 17.85 5.06 2.03
CA TYR A 130 17.56 5.07 0.58
C TYR A 130 17.40 6.47 0.00
N ILE A 131 17.17 7.49 0.86
CA ILE A 131 17.01 8.88 0.43
C ILE A 131 18.28 9.35 -0.29
N GLY A 132 18.09 9.97 -1.45
CA GLY A 132 19.14 10.42 -2.37
C GLY A 132 19.78 9.31 -3.20
N LYS A 133 19.41 8.03 -3.00
CA LYS A 133 20.04 6.88 -3.65
C LYS A 133 19.10 6.15 -4.59
N LYS A 134 17.96 5.65 -4.08
CA LYS A 134 17.03 4.80 -4.82
C LYS A 134 15.58 5.23 -4.58
N TYR A 135 14.69 4.90 -5.52
CA TYR A 135 13.26 4.83 -5.22
C TYR A 135 12.99 3.63 -4.30
N VAL A 136 11.87 3.65 -3.58
CA VAL A 136 11.48 2.53 -2.71
C VAL A 136 10.03 2.14 -2.98
N ILE A 137 9.81 0.85 -3.26
CA ILE A 137 8.49 0.21 -3.20
C ILE A 137 8.36 -0.44 -1.83
N LEU A 138 7.62 0.22 -0.93
CA LEU A 138 7.34 -0.32 0.40
C LEU A 138 5.95 -0.94 0.39
N PHE A 139 5.85 -2.24 0.65
CA PHE A 139 4.56 -2.93 0.65
C PHE A 139 4.34 -3.76 1.90
N PHE A 140 3.15 -3.63 2.46
CA PHE A 140 2.69 -4.38 3.63
C PHE A 140 1.93 -5.62 3.18
N TYR A 141 2.01 -6.68 3.96
CA TYR A 141 1.13 -7.84 3.86
C TYR A 141 0.66 -8.29 5.26
N PRO A 142 -0.49 -8.98 5.36
CA PRO A 142 -1.10 -9.27 6.65
C PRO A 142 -0.26 -10.15 7.58
N LEU A 143 0.11 -11.34 7.13
CA LEU A 143 0.75 -12.39 7.93
C LEU A 143 1.54 -13.37 7.05
N ASP A 144 2.62 -13.91 7.63
CA ASP A 144 3.36 -15.06 7.14
C ASP A 144 2.50 -16.34 7.11
N PHE A 145 2.91 -17.33 6.30
CA PHE A 145 2.24 -18.64 6.18
C PHE A 145 0.74 -18.56 5.84
N THR A 146 0.35 -17.56 5.04
CA THR A 146 -1.01 -17.40 4.51
C THR A 146 -1.06 -17.64 3.00
N PHE A 147 -2.20 -17.34 2.35
CA PHE A 147 -2.47 -17.81 0.98
C PHE A 147 -2.11 -16.82 -0.14
N VAL A 148 -2.57 -15.57 -0.04
CA VAL A 148 -2.33 -14.54 -1.08
C VAL A 148 -0.97 -13.85 -0.89
N CYS A 149 -0.50 -13.73 0.35
CA CYS A 149 0.78 -13.10 0.65
C CYS A 149 1.98 -13.72 -0.08
N PRO A 150 2.18 -15.05 -0.11
CA PRO A 150 3.32 -15.62 -0.81
C PRO A 150 3.26 -15.39 -2.32
N THR A 151 2.08 -15.26 -2.92
CA THR A 151 1.96 -15.00 -4.36
C THR A 151 2.42 -13.58 -4.70
N GLU A 152 2.13 -12.59 -3.85
CA GLU A 152 2.61 -11.22 -4.04
C GLU A 152 4.11 -11.10 -3.81
N ILE A 153 4.62 -11.67 -2.70
CA ILE A 153 6.03 -11.60 -2.33
C ILE A 153 6.90 -12.26 -3.41
N THR A 154 6.53 -13.46 -3.85
CA THR A 154 7.29 -14.14 -4.90
C THR A 154 7.19 -13.44 -6.25
N ALA A 155 6.04 -12.84 -6.60
CA ALA A 155 5.89 -12.09 -7.86
C ALA A 155 6.79 -10.83 -7.92
N PHE A 156 6.94 -10.09 -6.82
CA PHE A 156 7.91 -8.99 -6.75
C PHE A 156 9.35 -9.52 -6.82
N SER A 157 9.64 -10.65 -6.17
CA SER A 157 11.00 -11.20 -6.12
C SER A 157 11.45 -11.72 -7.48
N ASP A 158 10.57 -12.39 -8.22
CA ASP A 158 10.86 -12.93 -9.54
C ASP A 158 11.11 -11.82 -10.57
N ARG A 159 10.48 -10.65 -10.37
CA ARG A 159 10.63 -9.46 -11.22
C ARG A 159 11.53 -8.39 -10.63
N TYR A 160 12.28 -8.70 -9.56
CA TYR A 160 13.11 -7.74 -8.86
C TYR A 160 14.12 -7.02 -9.78
N ALA A 161 14.68 -7.76 -10.75
CA ALA A 161 15.62 -7.20 -11.71
C ALA A 161 15.03 -6.07 -12.59
N GLU A 162 13.71 -5.99 -12.74
CA GLU A 162 13.05 -4.87 -13.43
C GLU A 162 13.08 -3.60 -12.57
N PHE A 163 12.88 -3.74 -11.25
CA PHE A 163 12.96 -2.63 -10.29
C PHE A 163 14.41 -2.16 -10.08
N GLU A 164 15.35 -3.11 -9.97
CA GLU A 164 16.77 -2.80 -9.80
C GLU A 164 17.31 -1.97 -10.97
N LYS A 165 16.95 -2.33 -12.22
CA LYS A 165 17.31 -1.56 -13.43
C LYS A 165 16.77 -0.13 -13.42
N LEU A 166 15.63 0.09 -12.76
CA LEU A 166 15.03 1.41 -12.58
C LEU A 166 15.55 2.12 -11.32
N ASN A 167 16.64 1.64 -10.72
CA ASN A 167 17.24 2.20 -9.51
C ASN A 167 16.23 2.27 -8.34
N THR A 168 15.51 1.17 -8.13
CA THR A 168 14.43 1.03 -7.16
C THR A 168 14.66 -0.18 -6.26
N GLU A 169 14.48 0.01 -4.96
CA GLU A 169 14.46 -1.07 -3.97
C GLU A 169 13.03 -1.53 -3.68
N VAL A 170 12.85 -2.80 -3.35
CA VAL A 170 11.58 -3.36 -2.89
C VAL A 170 11.72 -3.73 -1.43
N LEU A 171 10.75 -3.39 -0.59
CA LEU A 171 10.74 -3.72 0.83
C LEU A 171 9.39 -4.32 1.19
N GLY A 172 9.38 -5.58 1.61
CA GLY A 172 8.17 -6.24 2.14
C GLY A 172 8.10 -6.11 3.65
N VAL A 173 6.92 -5.85 4.20
CA VAL A 173 6.71 -5.67 5.65
C VAL A 173 5.49 -6.47 6.12
N SER A 174 5.61 -7.18 7.24
CA SER A 174 4.44 -7.62 8.02
C SER A 174 4.69 -7.45 9.51
N ILE A 175 3.69 -7.81 10.33
CA ILE A 175 3.78 -7.76 11.79
C ILE A 175 4.52 -8.96 12.40
N ASP A 176 4.97 -9.90 11.57
CA ASP A 176 5.63 -11.12 12.01
C ASP A 176 7.09 -10.85 12.39
N SER A 177 7.67 -11.74 13.19
CA SER A 177 9.08 -11.64 13.59
C SER A 177 10.04 -12.10 12.50
N VAL A 178 11.29 -11.65 12.53
CA VAL A 178 12.36 -12.13 11.64
C VAL A 178 12.56 -13.65 11.67
N PHE A 179 12.25 -14.31 12.78
CA PHE A 179 12.32 -15.78 12.87
C PHE A 179 11.23 -16.48 12.05
N SER A 180 10.03 -15.88 12.01
CA SER A 180 8.93 -16.34 11.15
C SER A 180 9.30 -16.17 9.68
N HIS A 181 9.80 -14.97 9.33
CA HIS A 181 10.28 -14.66 7.99
C HIS A 181 11.35 -15.64 7.50
N LEU A 182 12.37 -15.89 8.32
CA LEU A 182 13.44 -16.83 7.98
C LEU A 182 12.90 -18.25 7.75
N SER A 183 12.02 -18.72 8.64
CA SER A 183 11.38 -20.04 8.51
C SER A 183 10.55 -20.13 7.22
N TRP A 184 9.89 -19.05 6.83
CA TRP A 184 9.04 -19.02 5.63
C TRP A 184 9.86 -18.92 4.33
N ILE A 185 10.98 -18.19 4.35
CA ILE A 185 11.99 -18.15 3.28
C ILE A 185 12.59 -19.55 3.06
N GLN A 186 12.91 -20.26 4.14
CA GLN A 186 13.44 -21.63 4.08
C GLN A 186 12.40 -22.68 3.64
N THR A 187 11.12 -22.32 3.58
CA THR A 187 10.06 -23.22 3.11
C THR A 187 9.94 -23.13 1.58
N ASP A 188 9.87 -24.29 0.93
CA ASP A 188 9.68 -24.37 -0.52
C ASP A 188 8.38 -23.71 -0.99
N ARG A 189 8.43 -23.01 -2.14
CA ARG A 189 7.23 -22.41 -2.77
C ARG A 189 6.12 -23.42 -3.05
N LYS A 190 6.47 -24.66 -3.38
CA LYS A 190 5.49 -25.76 -3.60
C LYS A 190 4.71 -26.12 -2.34
N SER A 191 5.28 -25.84 -1.16
CA SER A 191 4.68 -26.08 0.15
C SER A 191 4.04 -24.81 0.73
N GLY A 192 3.85 -23.75 -0.08
CA GLY A 192 3.32 -22.46 0.37
C GLY A 192 4.36 -21.54 1.02
N GLY A 193 5.65 -21.86 0.89
CA GLY A 193 6.76 -21.01 1.32
C GLY A 193 7.14 -19.94 0.29
N LEU A 194 8.24 -19.24 0.56
CA LEU A 194 8.74 -18.16 -0.31
C LEU A 194 9.94 -18.60 -1.17
N GLY A 195 10.77 -19.52 -0.67
CA GLY A 195 12.12 -19.71 -1.19
C GLY A 195 12.99 -18.46 -1.05
N ASP A 196 14.15 -18.44 -1.71
CA ASP A 196 15.04 -17.29 -1.68
C ASP A 196 14.38 -16.04 -2.28
N LEU A 197 14.52 -14.93 -1.55
CA LEU A 197 14.04 -13.60 -1.97
C LEU A 197 15.19 -12.73 -2.46
N LYS A 198 14.87 -11.78 -3.34
CA LYS A 198 15.83 -10.80 -3.88
C LYS A 198 15.80 -9.45 -3.18
N TYR A 199 15.03 -9.33 -2.10
CA TYR A 199 14.92 -8.10 -1.34
C TYR A 199 14.60 -8.38 0.15
N PRO A 200 14.80 -7.39 1.05
CA PRO A 200 14.57 -7.56 2.48
C PRO A 200 13.09 -7.75 2.86
N LEU A 201 12.85 -8.69 3.79
CA LEU A 201 11.56 -8.88 4.46
C LEU A 201 11.63 -8.34 5.89
N ILE A 202 10.97 -7.22 6.14
CA ILE A 202 11.06 -6.43 7.38
C ILE A 202 9.99 -6.87 8.38
N SER A 203 10.42 -7.04 9.63
CA SER A 203 9.57 -7.38 10.77
C SER A 203 9.10 -6.13 11.51
N ASP A 204 7.81 -5.84 11.46
CA ASP A 204 7.13 -4.80 12.24
C ASP A 204 6.44 -5.39 13.48
N ILE A 205 7.20 -6.09 14.33
CA ILE A 205 6.66 -6.79 15.50
C ILE A 205 5.93 -5.86 16.49
N THR A 206 6.30 -4.58 16.52
CA THR A 206 5.67 -3.55 17.35
C THR A 206 4.44 -2.92 16.71
N LYS A 207 4.20 -3.19 15.42
CA LYS A 207 3.09 -2.67 14.60
C LYS A 207 3.17 -1.17 14.33
N SER A 208 4.28 -0.54 14.71
CA SER A 208 4.48 0.90 14.65
C SER A 208 4.63 1.40 13.21
N ILE A 209 5.22 0.59 12.33
CA ILE A 209 5.41 0.93 10.93
C ILE A 209 4.06 0.85 10.20
N ALA A 210 3.34 -0.26 10.32
CA ALA A 210 2.02 -0.41 9.73
C ALA A 210 1.04 0.66 10.25
N GLN A 211 1.17 1.08 11.52
CA GLN A 211 0.38 2.16 12.08
C GLN A 211 0.73 3.52 11.48
N SER A 212 2.01 3.86 11.33
CA SER A 212 2.43 5.16 10.79
C SER A 212 2.09 5.32 9.31
N TYR A 213 2.03 4.22 8.57
CA TYR A 213 1.55 4.17 7.18
C TYR A 213 0.04 3.99 7.04
N GLY A 214 -0.72 3.96 8.15
CA GLY A 214 -2.18 3.80 8.12
C GLY A 214 -2.65 2.47 7.52
N ALA A 215 -1.77 1.47 7.46
CA ALA A 215 -2.05 0.14 6.92
C ALA A 215 -2.55 -0.83 8.00
N LEU A 216 -2.31 -0.56 9.30
CA LEU A 216 -2.72 -1.43 10.39
C LEU A 216 -4.25 -1.49 10.55
N ILE A 217 -4.79 -2.70 10.72
CA ILE A 217 -6.15 -2.95 11.20
C ILE A 217 -6.08 -3.15 12.72
N PRO A 218 -6.40 -2.15 13.56
CA PRO A 218 -6.14 -2.24 15.00
C PRO A 218 -6.91 -3.37 15.69
N SER A 219 -8.11 -3.68 15.20
CA SER A 219 -8.96 -4.75 15.76
C SER A 219 -8.42 -6.16 15.51
N GLN A 220 -7.59 -6.35 14.48
CA GLN A 220 -7.02 -7.65 14.12
C GLN A 220 -5.51 -7.69 14.40
N GLY A 221 -4.86 -6.54 14.54
CA GLY A 221 -3.43 -6.44 14.80
C GLY A 221 -2.56 -6.90 13.63
N ILE A 222 -3.07 -6.78 12.40
CA ILE A 222 -2.39 -7.13 11.13
C ILE A 222 -2.49 -5.96 10.15
N ALA A 223 -1.61 -5.92 9.15
CA ALA A 223 -1.65 -4.90 8.11
C ALA A 223 -2.62 -5.26 6.96
N LEU A 224 -3.24 -4.25 6.36
CA LEU A 224 -3.85 -4.33 5.04
C LEU A 224 -2.77 -4.54 3.96
N ARG A 225 -3.19 -4.81 2.72
CA ARG A 225 -2.30 -4.89 1.56
C ARG A 225 -2.00 -3.48 1.03
N GLY A 226 -1.34 -2.68 1.87
CA GLY A 226 -0.87 -1.34 1.54
C GLY A 226 0.43 -1.40 0.72
N LEU A 227 0.56 -0.59 -0.31
CA LEU A 227 1.77 -0.40 -1.10
C LEU A 227 2.00 1.09 -1.30
N PHE A 228 3.24 1.53 -1.15
CA PHE A 228 3.67 2.91 -1.26
C PHE A 228 4.87 2.98 -2.20
N ILE A 229 4.84 3.94 -3.14
CA ILE A 229 6.00 4.29 -3.97
C ILE A 229 6.58 5.56 -3.40
N ILE A 230 7.84 5.50 -3.00
CA ILE A 230 8.58 6.58 -2.37
C ILE A 230 9.69 7.02 -3.32
N ASP A 231 9.81 8.32 -3.56
CA ASP A 231 10.85 8.87 -4.42
C ASP A 231 12.22 9.00 -3.72
N LYS A 232 13.23 9.47 -4.47
CA LYS A 232 14.58 9.65 -3.94
C LYS A 232 14.64 10.75 -2.88
N GLU A 233 13.70 11.67 -2.85
CA GLU A 233 13.58 12.72 -1.85
C GLU A 233 12.91 12.21 -0.57
N GLY A 234 12.46 10.96 -0.55
CA GLY A 234 11.77 10.33 0.57
C GLY A 234 10.30 10.71 0.66
N VAL A 235 9.69 11.23 -0.41
CA VAL A 235 8.28 11.63 -0.48
C VAL A 235 7.45 10.48 -1.04
N ILE A 236 6.30 10.20 -0.42
CA ILE A 236 5.36 9.19 -0.91
C ILE A 236 4.63 9.79 -2.11
N GLN A 237 4.76 9.16 -3.28
CA GLN A 237 4.16 9.63 -4.53
C GLN A 237 2.90 8.85 -4.91
N HIS A 238 2.78 7.61 -4.44
CA HIS A 238 1.65 6.74 -4.75
C HIS A 238 1.28 5.87 -3.55
N SER A 239 -0.01 5.53 -3.46
CA SER A 239 -0.51 4.55 -2.52
C SER A 239 -1.56 3.64 -3.17
N THR A 240 -1.51 2.35 -2.85
CA THR A 240 -2.56 1.37 -3.16
C THR A 240 -2.85 0.57 -1.92
N ILE A 241 -4.12 0.52 -1.49
CA ILE A 241 -4.53 -0.21 -0.29
C ILE A 241 -5.65 -1.17 -0.67
N ASN A 242 -5.32 -2.45 -0.78
CA ASN A 242 -6.28 -3.50 -1.02
C ASN A 242 -6.76 -4.11 0.30
N ASN A 243 -8.02 -4.56 0.32
CA ASN A 243 -8.52 -5.41 1.40
C ASN A 243 -7.86 -6.81 1.31
N LEU A 244 -7.94 -7.58 2.39
CA LEU A 244 -7.14 -8.80 2.64
C LEU A 244 -7.26 -9.86 1.53
N ALA A 245 -8.41 -9.96 0.87
CA ALA A 245 -8.71 -10.99 -0.14
C ALA A 245 -8.25 -10.63 -1.57
N ILE A 246 -7.76 -9.42 -1.82
CA ILE A 246 -7.49 -8.92 -3.17
C ILE A 246 -5.98 -8.68 -3.33
N GLY A 247 -5.30 -9.54 -4.09
CA GLY A 247 -3.89 -9.36 -4.44
C GLY A 247 -3.65 -8.12 -5.30
N ARG A 248 -2.44 -7.55 -5.21
CA ARG A 248 -1.97 -6.40 -5.98
C ARG A 248 -1.41 -6.81 -7.34
N SER A 249 -1.18 -5.81 -8.18
CA SER A 249 -0.55 -5.97 -9.50
C SER A 249 0.86 -5.42 -9.50
N VAL A 250 1.83 -6.28 -9.83
CA VAL A 250 3.24 -5.89 -10.05
C VAL A 250 3.37 -5.02 -11.31
N ASP A 251 2.58 -5.31 -12.35
CA ASP A 251 2.56 -4.53 -13.60
C ASP A 251 2.13 -3.08 -13.35
N GLU A 252 1.08 -2.88 -12.55
CA GLU A 252 0.60 -1.52 -12.25
C GLU A 252 1.58 -0.75 -11.35
N THR A 253 2.28 -1.47 -10.48
CA THR A 253 3.35 -0.89 -9.66
C THR A 253 4.50 -0.41 -10.54
N LEU A 254 4.96 -1.23 -11.49
CA LEU A 254 5.99 -0.85 -12.46
C LEU A 254 5.55 0.31 -13.35
N ARG A 255 4.33 0.27 -13.88
CA ARG A 255 3.78 1.34 -14.72
C ARG A 255 3.76 2.68 -13.97
N THR A 256 3.31 2.68 -12.72
CA THR A 256 3.22 3.89 -11.90
C THR A 256 4.60 4.41 -11.50
N LEU A 257 5.54 3.52 -11.18
CA LEU A 257 6.95 3.87 -10.94
C LEU A 257 7.59 4.52 -12.17
N GLN A 258 7.40 3.94 -13.35
CA GLN A 258 7.93 4.49 -14.61
C GLN A 258 7.31 5.85 -14.93
N ALA A 259 6.01 6.04 -14.67
CA ALA A 259 5.34 7.33 -14.85
C ALA A 259 5.92 8.38 -13.89
N LEU A 260 6.15 8.02 -12.62
CA LEU A 260 6.80 8.89 -11.65
C LEU A 260 8.21 9.31 -12.10
N GLN A 261 9.03 8.35 -12.52
CA GLN A 261 10.38 8.63 -13.01
C GLN A 261 10.35 9.55 -14.23
N TYR A 262 9.43 9.29 -15.17
CA TYR A 262 9.27 10.11 -16.37
C TYR A 262 8.96 11.57 -16.04
N VAL A 263 8.01 11.86 -15.13
CA VAL A 263 7.67 13.24 -14.77
C VAL A 263 8.75 13.93 -13.94
N GLN A 264 9.54 13.18 -13.17
CA GLN A 264 10.69 13.74 -12.45
C GLN A 264 11.87 14.06 -13.38
N GLU A 265 12.08 13.24 -14.41
CA GLU A 265 13.08 13.48 -15.45
C GLU A 265 12.63 14.57 -16.45
N ASN A 266 11.32 14.78 -16.60
CA ASN A 266 10.72 15.77 -17.48
C ASN A 266 9.73 16.66 -16.68
N PRO A 267 10.23 17.64 -15.89
CA PRO A 267 9.39 18.41 -14.96
C PRO A 267 8.26 19.23 -15.60
N ASP A 268 8.35 19.51 -16.91
CA ASP A 268 7.34 20.24 -17.67
C ASP A 268 6.27 19.32 -18.29
N GLU A 269 6.29 18.02 -18.01
CA GLU A 269 5.40 17.00 -18.57
C GLU A 269 4.58 16.30 -17.47
N VAL A 270 3.39 15.83 -17.82
CA VAL A 270 2.55 14.95 -16.99
C VAL A 270 2.10 13.72 -17.78
N CYS A 271 1.91 12.61 -17.07
CA CYS A 271 1.44 11.34 -17.64
C CYS A 271 -0.10 11.27 -17.64
N PRO A 272 -0.75 11.06 -18.80
CA PRO A 272 -2.19 10.83 -18.91
C PRO A 272 -2.66 9.50 -18.28
N ALA A 273 -3.98 9.30 -18.26
CA ALA A 273 -4.59 8.06 -17.79
C ALA A 273 -4.11 6.86 -18.61
N GLY A 274 -3.66 5.80 -17.93
CA GLY A 274 -3.19 4.57 -18.57
C GLY A 274 -1.83 4.67 -19.25
N TRP A 275 -1.11 5.79 -19.09
CA TRP A 275 0.20 6.03 -19.71
C TRP A 275 1.20 4.89 -19.41
N LYS A 276 1.95 4.51 -20.45
CA LYS A 276 3.09 3.58 -20.42
C LYS A 276 4.30 4.22 -21.12
N PRO A 277 5.52 3.73 -20.85
CA PRO A 277 6.70 4.19 -21.59
C PRO A 277 6.51 4.10 -23.11
N GLY A 278 6.73 5.22 -23.80
CA GLY A 278 6.51 5.36 -25.25
C GLY A 278 5.19 6.06 -25.62
N ASP A 279 4.23 6.15 -24.71
CA ASP A 279 2.99 6.90 -24.93
C ASP A 279 3.22 8.42 -24.86
N LYS A 280 2.35 9.17 -25.54
CA LYS A 280 2.38 10.64 -25.48
C LYS A 280 2.06 11.13 -24.07
N SER A 281 2.89 12.03 -23.57
CA SER A 281 2.67 12.84 -22.37
C SER A 281 2.05 14.20 -22.74
N MET A 282 1.78 15.04 -21.74
CA MET A 282 1.16 16.35 -21.92
C MET A 282 1.86 17.39 -21.05
N LYS A 283 2.04 18.61 -21.56
CA LYS A 283 2.48 19.73 -20.74
C LYS A 283 1.32 20.30 -19.92
N PRO A 284 1.46 20.50 -18.60
CA PRO A 284 0.39 20.98 -17.72
C PRO A 284 0.18 22.50 -17.83
N ASP A 285 0.03 23.02 -19.07
CA ASP A 285 -0.31 24.41 -19.37
C ASP A 285 -1.60 24.46 -20.22
N PRO A 286 -2.56 25.37 -19.94
CA PRO A 286 -3.84 25.42 -20.67
C PRO A 286 -3.74 25.67 -22.18
N LYS A 287 -2.63 26.23 -22.67
CA LYS A 287 -2.39 26.44 -24.10
C LYS A 287 -1.62 25.26 -24.70
N LEU A 288 -0.55 24.83 -24.04
CA LEU A 288 0.32 23.75 -24.55
C LEU A 288 -0.37 22.38 -24.51
N SER A 289 -1.22 22.12 -23.53
CA SER A 289 -2.00 20.87 -23.44
C SER A 289 -2.89 20.61 -24.65
N LYS A 290 -3.25 21.64 -25.42
CA LYS A 290 -4.05 21.50 -26.65
C LYS A 290 -3.34 20.66 -27.71
N GLU A 291 -2.02 20.63 -27.72
CA GLU A 291 -1.24 19.78 -28.63
C GLU A 291 -1.50 18.30 -28.38
N TYR A 292 -1.61 17.91 -27.10
CA TYR A 292 -1.98 16.55 -26.71
C TYR A 292 -3.43 16.25 -27.10
N PHE A 293 -4.37 17.15 -26.75
CA PHE A 293 -5.80 16.95 -27.03
C PHE A 293 -6.16 16.95 -28.51
N ALA A 294 -5.36 17.56 -29.38
CA ALA A 294 -5.55 17.51 -30.82
C ALA A 294 -5.08 16.20 -31.46
N ALA A 295 -4.28 15.41 -30.73
CA ALA A 295 -3.66 14.19 -31.24
C ALA A 295 -4.32 12.89 -30.77
N ILE A 296 -5.32 12.99 -29.88
CA ILE A 296 -6.16 11.88 -29.40
C ILE A 296 -7.57 11.99 -30.00
#